data_AF-A0A9P6BWT0-F1
#
_entry.id   AF-A0A9P6BWT0-F1
#
_cell.length_a   1.000
_cell.length_b   1.000
_cell.length_c   1.000
_cell.angle_alpha   90.00
_cell.angle_beta   90.00
_cell.angle_gamma   90.00
#
_symmetry.space_group_name_H-M   'P 1'
#
loop_
_entity.id
_entity.type
_entity.pdbx_description
1 polymer ?
#
loop_
_entity_poly.entity_id
_entity_poly.type
_entity_poly.pdbx_seq_one_letter_code
_entity_poly.pdbx_strand_id
1 'polypeptide(L)' 'MEELEGRPEWCLNLTFMYALLRLGYEFEDGRGVTIGKKIGRTGLGWYLGATIAMVGGELTCRDL' A
#
# COMPACT_ATOMS: atom_id res chain seq x y z
N MET A 1 -6.65 -8.92 16.46
CA MET A 1 -5.72 -8.49 17.53
C MET A 1 -4.44 -9.33 17.52
N GLU A 2 -4.53 -10.64 17.27
CA GLU A 2 -3.37 -11.56 17.16
C GLU A 2 -2.16 -11.01 16.38
N GLU A 3 -2.37 -10.40 15.19
CA GLU A 3 -1.24 -9.85 14.42
C GLU A 3 -0.55 -8.66 15.13
N LEU A 4 -1.22 -7.97 16.06
CA LEU A 4 -0.67 -6.88 16.86
C LEU A 4 -0.08 -7.36 18.20
N GLU A 5 -0.37 -8.59 18.61
CA GLU A 5 0.16 -9.16 19.85
C GLU A 5 1.69 -9.28 19.76
N GLY A 6 2.38 -8.93 20.85
CA GLY A 6 3.84 -8.91 20.89
C GLY A 6 4.53 -7.70 20.24
N ARG A 7 3.76 -6.74 19.68
CA ARG A 7 4.29 -5.49 19.11
C ARG A 7 3.94 -4.28 19.99
N PRO A 8 4.71 -3.98 21.07
CA PRO A 8 4.35 -2.94 22.03
C PRO A 8 4.17 -1.54 21.40
N GLU A 9 4.81 -1.30 20.27
CA GLU A 9 4.75 -0.07 19.50
C GLU A 9 3.50 0.08 18.60
N TRP A 10 2.58 -0.90 18.60
CA TRP A 10 1.43 -0.91 17.68
C TRP A 10 0.61 0.38 17.73
N CYS A 11 0.39 0.93 18.93
CA CYS A 11 -0.38 2.16 19.13
C CYS A 11 0.28 3.34 18.43
N LEU A 12 1.59 3.49 18.59
CA LEU A 12 2.37 4.52 17.92
C LEU A 12 2.32 4.34 16.40
N ASN A 13 2.55 3.13 15.90
CA ASN A 13 2.59 2.86 14.47
C ASN A 13 1.25 3.14 13.78
N LEU A 14 0.14 2.67 14.36
CA LEU A 14 -1.19 2.91 13.81
C LEU A 14 -1.57 4.40 13.85
N THR A 15 -1.27 5.08 14.96
CA THR A 15 -1.53 6.52 15.10
C THR A 15 -0.71 7.33 14.10
N PHE A 16 0.57 6.98 13.93
CA PHE A 16 1.44 7.62 12.96
C PHE A 16 0.93 7.44 11.53
N MET A 17 0.59 6.20 11.13
CA MET A 17 0.04 5.94 9.80
C MET A 17 -1.26 6.69 9.54
N TYR A 18 -2.18 6.72 10.52
CA TYR A 18 -3.43 7.47 10.41
C TYR A 18 -3.19 8.98 10.27
N ALA A 19 -2.34 9.57 11.12
CA ALA A 19 -2.02 10.99 11.08
C ALA A 19 -1.30 11.36 9.77
N LEU A 20 -0.39 10.53 9.28
CA LEU A 20 0.28 10.74 7.99
C LEU A 20 -0.74 10.77 6.85
N LEU A 21 -1.72 9.88 6.83
CA LEU A 21 -2.75 9.86 5.78
C LEU A 21 -3.70 11.06 5.88
N ARG A 22 -4.20 11.38 7.08
CA ARG A 22 -5.21 12.45 7.26
C ARG A 22 -4.62 13.86 7.25
N LEU A 23 -3.48 14.06 7.91
CA LEU A 23 -2.88 15.38 8.09
C LEU A 23 -1.68 15.61 7.16
N GLY A 24 -0.92 14.56 6.83
CA GLY A 24 0.24 14.67 5.96
C GLY A 24 -0.13 14.67 4.47
N TYR A 25 -0.91 13.67 4.06
CA TYR A 25 -1.40 13.53 2.68
C TYR A 25 -2.82 14.05 2.48
N GLU A 26 -3.43 14.61 3.52
CA GLU A 26 -4.71 15.33 3.45
C GLU A 26 -5.88 14.49 2.90
N PHE A 27 -5.92 13.19 3.18
CA PHE A 27 -7.02 12.34 2.72
C PHE A 27 -8.33 12.76 3.39
N GLU A 28 -9.38 13.05 2.63
CA GLU A 28 -10.69 13.44 3.16
C GLU A 28 -11.42 12.29 3.89
N ASP A 29 -12.34 12.65 4.79
CA ASP A 29 -13.22 11.69 5.45
C ASP A 29 -14.15 11.04 4.41
N GLY A 30 -13.87 9.78 4.08
CA GLY A 30 -14.61 9.02 3.07
C GLY A 30 -13.75 8.54 1.89
N ARG A 31 -12.48 8.96 1.79
CA ARG A 31 -11.55 8.39 0.81
C ARG A 31 -11.29 6.92 1.12
N GLY A 32 -11.80 6.03 0.27
CA GLY A 32 -11.51 4.60 0.35
C GLY A 32 -10.03 4.31 0.08
N VAL A 33 -9.41 3.52 0.95
CA VAL A 33 -8.03 3.03 0.80
C VAL A 33 -8.04 1.52 0.89
N THR A 34 -7.39 0.85 -0.07
CA THR A 34 -7.19 -0.60 -0.02
C THR A 34 -5.77 -0.87 0.46
N ILE A 35 -5.65 -1.60 1.57
CA ILE A 35 -4.36 -1.98 2.16
C ILE A 35 -4.15 -3.47 1.93
N GLY A 36 -3.00 -3.86 1.39
CA GLY A 36 -2.68 -5.27 1.14
C GLY A 36 -1.18 -5.50 0.98
N LYS A 37 -0.75 -6.76 1.15
CA LYS A 37 0.62 -7.21 0.85
C LYS A 37 0.76 -7.70 -0.61
N LYS A 38 -0.35 -8.04 -1.26
CA LYS A 38 -0.41 -8.64 -2.61
C LYS A 38 -1.65 -8.17 -3.37
N ILE A 39 -1.57 -8.17 -4.70
CA ILE A 39 -2.73 -8.11 -5.61
C ILE A 39 -2.71 -9.40 -6.44
N GLY A 40 -3.78 -10.20 -6.34
CA GLY A 40 -3.82 -11.53 -6.94
C GLY A 40 -2.68 -12.42 -6.41
N ARG A 41 -1.79 -12.87 -7.30
CA ARG A 41 -0.62 -13.70 -6.92
C ARG A 41 0.67 -12.90 -6.76
N THR A 42 0.61 -11.58 -6.95
CA THR A 42 1.81 -10.74 -7.05
C THR A 42 1.98 -9.87 -5.81
N GLY A 43 3.23 -9.76 -5.32
CA GLY A 43 3.59 -8.85 -4.23
C GLY A 43 3.34 -7.39 -4.59
N LEU A 44 2.79 -6.63 -3.64
CA LEU A 44 2.66 -5.19 -3.78
C LEU A 44 4.01 -4.53 -3.54
N GLY A 45 4.51 -3.82 -4.55
CA GLY A 45 5.79 -3.13 -4.49
C GLY A 45 6.27 -2.66 -5.88
N TRP A 46 7.37 -1.91 -5.89
CA TRP A 46 7.93 -1.31 -7.11
C TRP A 46 8.66 -2.32 -8.02
N TYR A 47 9.11 -3.45 -7.46
CA TYR A 47 9.96 -4.45 -8.15
C TYR A 47 9.32 -5.01 -9.43
N LEU A 48 8.01 -5.24 -9.45
CA LEU A 48 7.34 -5.77 -10.65
C LEU A 48 7.48 -4.79 -11.81
N GLY A 49 7.20 -3.50 -11.58
CA GLY A 49 7.32 -2.46 -12.58
C GLY A 49 8.76 -2.31 -13.08
N ALA A 50 9.74 -2.35 -12.16
CA ALA A 50 11.16 -2.33 -12.52
C ALA A 50 11.55 -3.50 -13.42
N THR A 51 11.05 -4.71 -13.11
CA THR A 51 11.34 -5.91 -13.92
C THR A 51 10.77 -5.79 -15.33
N ILE A 52 9.53 -5.30 -15.47
CA ILE A 52 8.89 -5.07 -16.77
C ILE A 52 9.74 -4.11 -17.62
N ALA A 53 10.17 -2.99 -17.05
CA ALA A 53 11.02 -2.03 -17.74
C ALA A 53 12.38 -2.65 -18.16
N MET A 54 13.01 -3.45 -17.28
CA MET A 54 14.29 -4.10 -17.55
C MET A 54 14.24 -5.10 -18.70
N VAL A 55 13.09 -5.77 -18.91
CA VAL A 55 12.91 -6.74 -20.01
C VAL A 55 12.31 -6.10 -21.28
N GLY A 56 12.16 -4.77 -21.31
CA GLY A 56 11.57 -4.04 -22.44
C GLY A 56 10.07 -4.27 -22.61
N GLY A 57 9.36 -4.65 -21.55
CA GLY A 57 7.91 -4.78 -21.57
C GLY A 57 7.21 -3.42 -21.44
N GLU A 58 6.06 -3.30 -22.10
CA GLU A 58 5.21 -2.10 -22.04
C GLU A 58 3.96 -2.35 -21.19
N LEU A 59 3.55 -1.34 -20.42
CA LEU A 59 2.32 -1.35 -19.63
C LEU A 59 1.25 -0.56 -20.39
N THR A 60 0.21 -1.23 -20.86
CA THR A 60 -0.94 -0.60 -21.50
C THR A 60 -2.16 -0.68 -20.59
N CYS A 61 -2.99 0.37 -20.60
CA CYS A 61 -4.31 0.28 -20.00
C CYS A 61 -5.15 -0.68 -20.86
N ARG A 62 -5.97 -1.49 -20.20
CA ARG A 62 -6.96 -2.30 -20.91
C ARG A 62 -8.07 -1.34 -21.37
N ASP A 63 -8.30 -1.25 -22.67
CA ASP A 63 -9.45 -0.52 -23.20
C ASP A 63 -10.73 -1.14 -22.62
N LEU A 64 -11.61 -0.29 -22.07
CA LEU A 64 -12.89 -0.68 -21.48
C LEU A 64 -13.97 -0.85 -22.56
#